data_AF-A0A8J2L7S5-F1
#
_entry.id   AF-A0A8J2L7S5-F1
#
_cell.length_a   1.000
_cell.length_b   1.000
_cell.length_c   1.000
_cell.angle_alpha   90.00
_cell.angle_beta   90.00
_cell.angle_gamma   90.00
#
_symmetry.space_group_name_H-M   'P 1'
#
loop_
_entity.id
_entity.type
_entity.pdbx_description
1 polymer ?
#
loop_
_entity_poly.entity_id
_entity_poly.type
_entity_poly.pdbx_seq_one_letter_code
_entity_poly.pdbx_strand_id
1 'polypeptide(L)'
;MSGSTDLVKLSTNYDPKTDEPLDGEKFREALKKEEDLKAFLDKLLDKFKYLLEKIDIPKPVSSGDITKVQLEDMTQKIEVLKDEVASFKNGNPKDDSVYRRLTETCVKFSIQLDRINVIGRDKERDDRKKMLIEVDKLSTELVQIHEQHKNTKH
;
A
#
# COMPACT_ATOMS: atom_id res chain seq x y z
N MET A 1 18.02 22.06 -0.83
CA MET A 1 17.80 22.79 -2.10
C MET A 1 18.37 21.93 -3.21
N SER A 2 17.51 21.37 -4.07
CA SER A 2 17.35 21.81 -5.48
C SER A 2 18.70 21.81 -6.21
N GLY A 3 19.04 20.89 -7.09
CA GLY A 3 18.25 20.39 -8.21
C GLY A 3 18.85 20.99 -9.49
N SER A 4 19.61 20.22 -10.26
CA SER A 4 19.74 20.45 -11.71
C SER A 4 20.35 19.22 -12.37
N THR A 5 19.51 18.52 -13.10
CA THR A 5 19.87 17.60 -14.17
C THR A 5 20.52 18.38 -15.30
N ASP A 6 21.84 18.33 -15.43
CA ASP A 6 22.50 18.72 -16.68
C ASP A 6 22.35 17.57 -17.69
N LEU A 7 21.13 17.46 -18.23
CA LEU A 7 20.90 16.88 -19.55
C LEU A 7 21.74 17.69 -20.52
N VAL A 8 22.85 17.12 -20.96
CA VAL A 8 23.66 17.64 -22.06
C VAL A 8 22.72 17.89 -23.23
N LYS A 9 22.42 19.17 -23.47
CA LYS A 9 21.76 19.62 -24.69
C LYS A 9 22.67 19.20 -25.85
N LEU A 10 22.29 18.14 -26.55
CA LEU A 10 22.75 17.88 -27.92
C LEU A 10 22.26 19.06 -28.78
N SER A 11 23.03 20.14 -28.82
CA SER A 11 22.83 21.18 -29.82
C SER A 11 23.23 20.56 -31.16
N THR A 12 22.22 20.14 -31.91
CA THR A 12 22.33 19.86 -33.33
C THR A 12 22.66 21.17 -34.07
N ASN A 13 23.93 21.57 -34.03
CA ASN A 13 24.47 22.51 -35.00
C ASN A 13 24.78 21.73 -36.29
N TYR A 14 23.72 21.33 -36.99
CA TYR A 14 23.83 20.79 -38.33
C TYR A 14 23.92 21.97 -39.30
N ASP A 15 25.11 22.26 -39.83
CA ASP A 15 25.33 23.19 -40.93
C ASP A 15 25.25 22.40 -42.25
N PRO A 16 24.19 22.58 -43.07
CA PRO A 16 24.00 21.82 -44.31
C PRO A 16 25.00 22.19 -45.43
N LYS A 17 25.97 23.08 -45.18
CA LYS A 17 27.00 23.48 -46.16
C LYS A 17 28.33 22.74 -46.03
N THR A 18 28.51 21.91 -45.01
CA THR A 18 29.69 21.04 -44.88
C THR A 18 29.31 19.61 -45.25
N ASP A 19 29.31 19.32 -46.54
CA ASP A 19 29.08 17.99 -47.10
C ASP A 19 30.38 17.15 -46.96
N GLU A 20 30.86 17.00 -45.73
CA GLU A 20 31.88 15.99 -45.43
C GLU A 20 31.19 14.63 -45.33
N PRO A 21 31.60 13.62 -46.12
CA PRO A 21 31.02 12.30 -46.02
C PRO A 21 31.22 11.79 -44.60
N LEU A 22 30.11 11.44 -43.93
CA LEU A 22 30.12 10.78 -42.63
C LEU A 22 31.10 9.61 -42.68
N ASP A 23 32.23 9.78 -41.99
CA ASP A 23 33.32 8.81 -41.91
C ASP A 23 32.77 7.48 -41.37
N GLY A 24 32.51 6.56 -42.29
CA GLY A 24 31.84 5.29 -42.02
C GLY A 24 32.63 4.38 -41.09
N GLU A 25 33.90 4.67 -40.82
CA GLU A 25 34.70 3.96 -39.81
C GLU A 25 34.38 4.48 -38.40
N LYS A 26 34.30 5.79 -38.19
CA LYS A 26 33.92 6.38 -36.89
C LYS A 26 32.49 6.02 -36.48
N PHE A 27 31.58 5.99 -37.44
CA PHE A 27 30.20 5.55 -37.19
C PHE A 27 30.13 4.07 -36.82
N ARG A 28 30.91 3.21 -37.50
CA ARG A 28 31.00 1.77 -37.18
C ARG A 28 31.67 1.51 -35.83
N GLU A 29 32.69 2.28 -35.46
CA GLU A 29 33.29 2.18 -34.12
C GLU A 29 32.33 2.60 -33.01
N ALA A 30 31.50 3.62 -33.23
CA ALA A 30 30.49 4.04 -32.26
C ALA A 30 29.43 2.94 -32.04
N LEU A 31 28.93 2.34 -33.13
CA LEU A 31 27.98 1.22 -33.06
C LEU A 31 28.59 0.00 -32.34
N LYS A 32 29.83 -0.35 -32.66
CA LYS A 32 30.52 -1.47 -32.00
C LYS A 32 30.72 -1.22 -30.50
N LYS A 33 31.05 0.00 -30.09
CA LYS A 33 31.16 0.38 -28.67
C LYS A 33 29.82 0.30 -27.94
N GLU A 34 28.71 0.62 -28.60
CA GLU A 34 27.36 0.48 -28.05
C GLU A 34 26.98 -1.00 -27.86
N GLU A 35 27.27 -1.84 -28.85
CA GLU A 35 27.05 -3.30 -28.76
C GLU A 35 27.90 -3.95 -27.66
N ASP A 36 29.18 -3.58 -27.56
CA ASP A 36 30.10 -4.07 -26.52
C ASP A 36 29.64 -3.62 -25.12
N LEU A 37 29.12 -2.39 -24.98
CA LEU A 37 28.58 -1.89 -23.72
C LEU A 37 27.30 -2.64 -23.33
N LYS A 38 26.43 -2.94 -24.29
CA LYS A 38 25.21 -3.71 -24.05
C LYS A 38 25.53 -5.14 -23.58
N ALA A 39 26.47 -5.80 -24.26
CA ALA A 39 26.94 -7.13 -23.87
C ALA A 39 27.59 -7.12 -22.47
N PHE A 40 28.32 -6.05 -22.12
CA PHE A 40 28.88 -5.89 -20.79
C PHE A 40 27.80 -5.75 -19.71
N LEU A 41 26.76 -4.93 -19.95
CA LEU A 41 25.64 -4.75 -19.03
C LEU A 41 24.83 -6.03 -18.84
N ASP A 42 24.56 -6.78 -19.91
CA ASP A 42 23.86 -8.07 -19.82
C ASP A 42 24.66 -9.08 -18.99
N LYS A 43 25.98 -9.16 -19.21
CA LYS A 43 26.88 -10.01 -18.41
C LYS A 43 26.94 -9.58 -16.95
N LEU A 44 26.83 -8.28 -16.67
CA LEU A 44 26.78 -7.74 -15.31
C LEU A 44 25.46 -8.13 -14.62
N LEU A 45 24.34 -8.00 -15.34
CA LEU A 45 23.01 -8.40 -14.87
C LEU A 45 22.95 -9.90 -14.55
N ASP A 46 23.53 -10.75 -15.39
CA ASP A 46 23.56 -12.19 -15.12
C ASP A 46 24.45 -12.55 -13.93
N LYS A 47 25.56 -11.83 -13.71
CA LYS A 47 26.33 -11.97 -12.46
C LYS A 47 25.53 -11.54 -11.23
N PHE A 48 24.74 -10.46 -11.31
CA PHE A 48 23.86 -10.05 -10.20
C PHE A 48 22.77 -11.08 -9.92
N LYS A 49 22.12 -11.64 -10.95
CA LYS A 49 21.13 -12.72 -10.79
C LYS A 49 21.74 -13.95 -10.11
N TYR A 50 22.92 -14.37 -10.54
CA TYR A 50 23.63 -15.50 -9.95
C TYR A 50 24.04 -15.24 -8.49
N LEU A 51 24.49 -14.03 -8.17
CA LEU A 51 24.78 -13.65 -6.79
C LEU A 51 23.51 -13.62 -5.94
N LEU A 52 22.38 -13.16 -6.48
CA LEU A 52 21.08 -13.20 -5.80
C LEU A 52 20.58 -14.63 -5.55
N GLU A 53 20.81 -15.56 -6.48
CA GLU A 53 20.49 -16.99 -6.29
C GLU A 53 21.37 -17.66 -5.21
N LYS A 54 22.59 -17.15 -5.01
CA LYS A 54 23.57 -17.70 -4.06
C LYS A 54 23.51 -17.10 -2.66
N ILE A 55 22.90 -15.93 -2.51
CA ILE A 55 22.63 -15.39 -1.19
C ILE A 55 21.40 -16.13 -0.69
N ASP A 56 21.60 -17.06 0.23
CA ASP A 56 20.52 -17.62 1.05
C ASP A 56 20.06 -16.52 2.02
N ILE A 57 19.37 -15.51 1.46
CA ILE A 57 18.67 -14.50 2.25
C ILE A 57 17.59 -15.31 2.96
N PRO A 58 17.61 -15.39 4.30
CA PRO A 58 16.48 -15.96 5.03
C PRO A 58 15.25 -15.23 4.52
N LYS A 59 14.35 -15.94 3.83
CA LYS A 59 13.12 -15.33 3.34
C LYS A 59 12.49 -14.65 4.55
N PRO A 60 12.30 -13.31 4.54
CA PRO A 60 11.61 -12.66 5.63
C PRO A 60 10.28 -13.40 5.77
N VAL A 61 9.91 -13.74 7.01
CA VAL A 61 8.58 -14.30 7.33
C VAL A 61 7.59 -13.52 6.48
N SER A 62 6.93 -14.20 5.55
CA SER A 62 6.23 -13.58 4.42
C SER A 62 5.39 -12.43 4.98
N SER A 63 5.63 -11.21 4.50
CA SER A 63 4.82 -10.04 4.92
C SER A 63 3.33 -10.28 4.70
N GLY A 64 2.97 -11.27 3.87
CA GLY A 64 1.60 -11.70 3.67
C GLY A 64 1.00 -12.50 4.79
N ASP A 65 1.80 -13.29 5.49
CA ASP A 65 1.33 -14.03 6.65
C ASP A 65 1.01 -13.04 7.79
N ILE A 66 1.82 -11.98 7.93
CA ILE A 66 1.57 -10.93 8.91
C ILE A 66 0.30 -10.13 8.57
N THR A 67 0.13 -9.66 7.33
CA THR A 67 -1.08 -8.94 6.91
C THR A 67 -2.33 -9.80 7.13
N LYS A 68 -2.26 -11.09 6.79
CA LYS A 68 -3.39 -12.01 6.96
C LYS A 68 -3.74 -12.22 8.43
N VAL A 69 -2.75 -12.48 9.28
CA VAL A 69 -2.97 -12.62 10.73
C VAL A 69 -3.55 -11.35 11.34
N GLN A 70 -3.09 -10.17 10.92
CA GLN A 70 -3.66 -8.89 11.39
C GLN A 70 -5.13 -8.73 10.97
N LEU A 71 -5.50 -9.12 9.75
CA LEU A 71 -6.89 -9.06 9.30
C LEU A 71 -7.79 -10.11 9.97
N GLU A 72 -7.27 -11.30 10.26
CA GLU A 72 -8.00 -12.34 11.01
C GLU A 72 -8.24 -11.92 12.46
N ASP A 73 -7.24 -11.35 13.13
CA ASP A 73 -7.37 -10.77 14.49
C ASP A 73 -8.40 -9.62 14.51
N MET A 74 -8.36 -8.74 13.52
CA MET A 74 -9.36 -7.67 13.41
C MET A 74 -10.77 -8.21 13.15
N THR A 75 -10.91 -9.26 12.33
CA THR A 75 -12.20 -9.92 12.11
C THR A 75 -12.81 -10.39 13.44
N GLN A 76 -12.02 -11.11 14.25
CA GLN A 76 -12.50 -11.62 15.54
C GLN A 76 -12.89 -10.48 16.50
N LYS A 77 -12.09 -9.43 16.56
CA LYS A 77 -12.39 -8.25 17.39
C LYS A 77 -13.68 -7.55 16.97
N ILE A 78 -13.95 -7.46 15.67
CA ILE A 78 -15.18 -6.85 15.15
C ILE A 78 -16.39 -7.72 15.48
N GLU A 79 -16.28 -9.06 15.40
CA GLU A 79 -17.37 -9.95 15.84
C GLU A 79 -17.70 -9.75 17.32
N VAL A 80 -16.70 -9.64 18.19
CA VAL A 80 -16.92 -9.31 19.61
C VAL A 80 -17.61 -7.95 19.76
N LEU A 81 -17.20 -6.95 18.99
CA LEU A 81 -17.83 -5.63 19.01
C LEU A 81 -19.30 -5.68 18.57
N LYS A 82 -19.65 -6.52 17.57
CA LYS A 82 -21.06 -6.72 17.18
C LYS A 82 -21.89 -7.26 18.35
N ASP A 83 -21.37 -8.27 19.05
CA ASP A 83 -22.06 -8.85 20.20
C ASP A 83 -22.24 -7.84 21.33
N GLU A 84 -21.23 -7.00 21.58
CA GLU A 84 -21.31 -5.93 22.57
C GLU A 84 -22.32 -4.84 22.17
N VAL A 85 -22.37 -4.44 20.89
CA VAL A 85 -23.35 -3.47 20.37
C VAL A 85 -24.77 -4.03 20.47
N ALA A 86 -24.97 -5.29 20.10
CA ALA A 86 -26.26 -5.97 20.24
C ALA A 86 -26.69 -6.07 21.71
N SER A 87 -25.74 -6.35 22.62
CA SER A 87 -25.99 -6.38 24.06
C SER A 87 -26.35 -4.99 24.61
N PHE A 88 -25.68 -3.94 24.13
CA PHE A 88 -26.02 -2.55 24.49
C PHE A 88 -27.43 -2.18 24.03
N LYS A 89 -27.80 -2.56 22.80
CA LYS A 89 -29.14 -2.34 22.24
C LYS A 89 -30.25 -2.99 23.06
N ASN A 90 -30.05 -4.25 23.46
CA ASN A 90 -31.05 -5.04 24.18
C ASN A 90 -31.03 -4.81 25.70
N GLY A 91 -29.94 -4.28 26.23
CA GLY A 91 -29.72 -4.05 27.66
C GLY A 91 -30.17 -2.66 28.10
N ASN A 92 -29.21 -1.84 28.55
CA ASN A 92 -29.46 -0.46 28.97
C ASN A 92 -28.87 0.54 27.95
N PRO A 93 -29.60 0.87 26.87
CA PRO A 93 -29.13 1.77 25.82
C PRO A 93 -29.00 3.25 26.28
N LYS A 94 -29.39 3.56 27.53
CA LYS A 94 -29.26 4.88 28.15
C LYS A 94 -27.94 5.04 28.93
N ASP A 95 -27.10 4.01 28.98
CA ASP A 95 -25.81 4.10 29.64
C ASP A 95 -24.78 4.83 28.76
N ASP A 96 -24.63 6.14 29.00
CA ASP A 96 -23.68 7.01 28.30
C ASP A 96 -22.22 6.50 28.41
N SER A 97 -21.86 5.80 29.49
CA SER A 97 -20.51 5.29 29.68
C SER A 97 -20.20 4.11 28.75
N VAL A 98 -21.17 3.20 28.61
CA VAL A 98 -21.07 2.05 27.71
C VAL A 98 -21.10 2.52 26.26
N TYR A 99 -22.01 3.44 25.92
CA TYR A 99 -22.06 4.08 24.60
C TYR A 99 -20.69 4.66 24.23
N ARG A 100 -20.12 5.51 25.10
CA ARG A 100 -18.82 6.15 24.84
C ARG A 100 -17.71 5.13 24.64
N ARG A 101 -17.63 4.10 25.48
CA ARG A 101 -16.64 3.01 25.36
C ARG A 101 -16.75 2.31 24.01
N LEU A 102 -17.97 1.99 23.57
CA LEU A 102 -18.19 1.30 22.29
C LEU A 102 -17.85 2.20 21.10
N THR A 103 -18.24 3.48 21.12
CA THR A 103 -17.87 4.44 20.07
C THR A 103 -16.35 4.63 19.98
N GLU A 104 -15.66 4.78 21.10
CA GLU A 104 -14.18 4.85 21.12
C GLU A 104 -13.54 3.57 20.57
N THR A 105 -14.18 2.42 20.77
CA THR A 105 -13.71 1.13 20.27
C THR A 105 -13.87 1.04 18.76
N CYS A 106 -15.00 1.49 18.20
CA CYS A 106 -15.18 1.63 16.75
C CYS A 106 -14.07 2.49 16.14
N VAL A 107 -13.80 3.67 16.70
CA VAL A 107 -12.74 4.58 16.21
C VAL A 107 -11.36 3.92 16.26
N LYS A 108 -11.05 3.21 17.36
CA LYS A 108 -9.78 2.48 17.49
C LYS A 108 -9.63 1.41 16.41
N PHE A 109 -10.70 0.67 16.11
CA PHE A 109 -10.67 -0.39 15.10
C PHE A 109 -10.53 0.18 13.69
N SER A 110 -11.20 1.28 13.36
CA SER A 110 -10.99 1.97 12.07
C SER A 110 -9.54 2.38 11.88
N ILE A 111 -8.92 3.00 12.89
CA ILE A 111 -7.50 3.41 12.84
C ILE A 111 -6.58 2.19 12.70
N GLN A 112 -6.88 1.08 13.40
CA GLN A 112 -6.08 -0.15 13.30
C GLN A 112 -6.17 -0.78 11.91
N LEU A 113 -7.38 -0.85 11.34
CA LEU A 113 -7.60 -1.36 9.98
C LEU A 113 -6.83 -0.53 8.95
N ASP A 114 -6.90 0.80 9.01
CA ASP A 114 -6.21 1.69 8.06
C ASP A 114 -4.68 1.51 8.08
N ARG A 115 -4.11 1.14 9.23
CA ARG A 115 -2.68 0.87 9.39
C ARG A 115 -2.23 -0.45 8.78
N ILE A 116 -3.15 -1.38 8.48
CA ILE A 116 -2.79 -2.67 7.88
C ILE A 116 -2.38 -2.45 6.43
N ASN A 117 -1.14 -2.84 6.11
CA ASN A 117 -0.60 -2.74 4.76
C ASN A 117 -1.16 -3.84 3.85
N VAL A 118 -1.89 -3.44 2.82
CA VAL A 118 -2.53 -4.30 1.81
C VAL A 118 -2.05 -3.98 0.38
N ILE A 119 -0.94 -3.26 0.22
CA ILE A 119 -0.41 -2.90 -1.09
C ILE A 119 -0.07 -4.17 -1.89
N GLY A 120 -0.57 -4.26 -3.12
CA GLY A 120 -0.39 -5.43 -3.98
C GLY A 120 -1.19 -6.68 -3.56
N ARG A 121 -2.13 -6.53 -2.61
CA ARG A 121 -2.92 -7.63 -2.04
C ARG A 121 -4.41 -7.34 -2.21
N ASP A 122 -4.93 -7.66 -3.39
CA ASP A 122 -6.30 -7.27 -3.77
C ASP A 122 -7.36 -7.88 -2.84
N LYS A 123 -7.20 -9.16 -2.46
CA LYS A 123 -8.12 -9.85 -1.56
C LYS A 123 -8.13 -9.23 -0.16
N GLU A 124 -6.95 -9.05 0.43
CA GLU A 124 -6.78 -8.44 1.74
C GLU A 124 -7.25 -6.99 1.77
N ARG A 125 -7.11 -6.26 0.66
CA ARG A 125 -7.67 -4.92 0.50
C ARG A 125 -9.20 -4.93 0.54
N ASP A 126 -9.83 -5.89 -0.14
CA ASP A 126 -11.28 -6.04 -0.13
C ASP A 126 -11.79 -6.45 1.25
N ASP A 127 -11.08 -7.35 1.94
CA ASP A 127 -11.42 -7.78 3.31
C ASP A 127 -11.29 -6.60 4.29
N ARG A 128 -10.20 -5.83 4.23
CA ARG A 128 -10.04 -4.59 5.01
C ARG A 128 -11.17 -3.60 4.74
N LYS A 129 -11.57 -3.43 3.48
CA LYS A 129 -12.67 -2.53 3.10
C LYS A 129 -14.01 -2.99 3.68
N LYS A 130 -14.31 -4.29 3.64
CA LYS A 130 -15.53 -4.85 4.24
C LYS A 130 -15.57 -4.61 5.74
N MET A 131 -14.47 -4.85 6.45
CA MET A 131 -14.35 -4.60 7.88
C MET A 131 -14.54 -3.12 8.23
N LEU A 132 -13.96 -2.20 7.46
CA LEU A 132 -14.16 -0.75 7.66
C LEU A 132 -15.64 -0.35 7.52
N ILE A 133 -16.32 -0.86 6.48
CA ILE A 133 -17.75 -0.63 6.27
C ILE A 133 -18.57 -1.18 7.45
N GLU A 134 -18.16 -2.31 8.01
CA GLU A 134 -18.85 -2.93 9.13
C GLU A 134 -18.69 -2.15 10.44
N VAL A 135 -17.48 -1.69 10.74
CA VAL A 135 -17.22 -0.82 11.89
C VAL A 135 -17.99 0.49 11.77
N ASP A 136 -18.08 1.07 10.57
CA ASP A 136 -18.86 2.28 10.31
C ASP A 136 -20.37 2.07 10.52
N LYS A 137 -20.90 0.93 10.09
CA LYS A 137 -22.29 0.53 10.37
C LYS A 137 -22.55 0.38 11.86
N LEU A 138 -21.65 -0.27 12.61
CA LEU A 138 -21.78 -0.42 14.07
C LEU A 138 -21.72 0.93 14.79
N SER A 139 -20.82 1.82 14.36
CA SER A 139 -20.75 3.19 14.87
C SER A 139 -22.06 3.95 14.62
N THR A 140 -22.62 3.84 13.42
CA THR A 140 -23.89 4.47 13.07
C THR A 140 -25.06 3.89 13.87
N GLU A 141 -25.10 2.56 14.07
CA GLU A 141 -26.13 1.90 14.87
C GLU A 141 -26.08 2.35 16.33
N LEU A 142 -24.88 2.46 16.93
CA LEU A 142 -24.71 2.98 18.28
C LEU A 142 -25.28 4.39 18.45
N VAL A 143 -25.02 5.28 17.49
CA VAL A 143 -25.57 6.65 17.49
C VAL A 143 -27.09 6.62 17.44
N GLN A 144 -27.67 5.84 16.52
CA GLN A 144 -29.12 5.74 16.37
C GLN A 144 -29.81 5.20 17.63
N ILE A 145 -29.27 4.13 18.23
CA ILE A 145 -29.78 3.57 19.48
C ILE A 145 -29.77 4.65 20.56
N HIS A 146 -28.63 5.34 20.71
CA HIS A 146 -28.45 6.32 21.77
C HIS A 146 -29.39 7.54 21.61
N GLU A 147 -29.58 8.02 20.38
CA GLU A 147 -30.49 9.14 20.08
C GLU A 147 -31.97 8.76 20.29
N GLN A 148 -32.40 7.57 19.86
CA GLN A 148 -33.76 7.08 20.06
C GLN A 148 -34.13 6.98 21.55
N HIS A 149 -33.17 6.58 22.39
CA HIS A 149 -33.38 6.42 23.83
C HIS A 149 -33.20 7.71 24.64
N LYS A 150 -32.52 8.73 24.09
CA LYS A 150 -32.52 10.10 24.64
C LYS A 150 -33.86 10.81 24.43
N ASN A 151 -34.52 10.59 23.29
CA ASN A 151 -35.75 11.29 22.93
C ASN A 151 -37.05 10.66 23.48
N THR A 152 -37.00 9.42 24.02
CA THR A 152 -38.17 8.74 24.62
C THR A 152 -38.51 9.18 26.06
N LYS A 153 -38.13 10.40 26.45
CA LYS A 153 -38.63 11.10 27.65
C LYS A 153 -39.47 12.31 27.24
N HIS A 154 -40.70 12.08 26.80
CA HIS A 154 -41.79 13.04 26.89
C HIS A 154 -43.13 12.32 26.93
#